data_AF-A0A0W0FJX1-F1
#
_entry.id   AF-A0A0W0FJX1-F1
#
_cell.length_a   1.000
_cell.length_b   1.000
_cell.length_c   1.000
_cell.angle_alpha   90.00
_cell.angle_beta   90.00
_cell.angle_gamma   90.00
#
_symmetry.space_group_name_H-M   'P 1'
#
loop_
_entity.id
_entity.type
_entity.pdbx_description
1 polymer ?
#
loop_
_entity_poly.entity_id
_entity_poly.type
_entity_poly.pdbx_seq_one_letter_code
_entity_poly.pdbx_strand_id
1 'polypeptide(L)'
;MLADHLHCPLCKSTLSTPITLRCGHAICSHHTRCTLHNPPVSASNVQTDVSLSKILGLLTKYPDDKDEDDLLSHLKKYSEWEKDIPPDQPVLPPDGTADGFEKELVTELTCEICFSILYEPTTTPCGHTFCARCLHRSLDHGTSCPLCRQQLPGFAYFQHHPPNNTILRILLDFCPTAYNERGAAIEAEERDARLDTPIFVCQLSFPALPVPAFGMIMSSSSSNTSNSSSTLNPQGQVEYGTMLEIRSVQMLADGRSMVETWGVWRFRILERGLMDGYIVGRVERIDDIDDELLDDEDFEIQEDDSMPASASPPATPPSSSSATDPPSQPPSRPRSHSHPPIQPARSSIVPLTVTSSSRTPRPQRPLPLSTSALVAHCTTFLSQLHTNTTPWVVQRLSYTHGPPPNPTSDPGNFSFYVGMVLPIDEWEKAKLLPVRSVRMRLKMCVWWIEGLRRNWWFERGCVVL
;
A
#
# COMPACT_ATOMS: atom_id res chain seq x y z
N MET A 1 -41.70 18.51 4.24
CA MET A 1 -40.41 18.28 3.52
C MET A 1 -39.22 18.87 4.27
N LEU A 2 -38.97 20.20 4.35
CA LEU A 2 -37.87 20.73 5.21
C LEU A 2 -38.29 20.92 6.68
N ALA A 3 -39.52 21.36 6.91
CA ALA A 3 -40.07 21.63 8.24
C ALA A 3 -39.99 20.41 9.18
N ASP A 4 -40.11 19.19 8.64
CA ASP A 4 -40.01 17.94 9.40
C ASP A 4 -38.65 17.78 10.09
N HIS A 5 -37.60 18.40 9.54
CA HIS A 5 -36.27 18.36 10.12
C HIS A 5 -36.07 19.32 11.30
N LEU A 6 -36.88 20.36 11.39
CA LEU A 6 -36.69 21.50 12.30
C LEU A 6 -37.59 21.44 13.54
N HIS A 7 -38.00 20.24 13.96
CA HIS A 7 -38.74 20.03 15.20
C HIS A 7 -37.80 19.82 16.39
N CYS A 8 -38.11 20.46 17.50
CA CYS A 8 -37.45 20.22 18.76
C CYS A 8 -37.77 18.80 19.25
N PRO A 9 -36.76 17.97 19.57
CA PRO A 9 -37.02 16.60 20.03
C PRO A 9 -37.70 16.53 21.40
N LEU A 10 -37.71 17.63 22.17
CA LEU A 10 -38.29 17.69 23.52
C LEU A 10 -39.76 18.13 23.49
N CYS A 11 -40.07 19.31 22.94
CA CYS A 11 -41.46 19.80 22.86
C CYS A 11 -42.22 19.37 21.61
N LYS A 12 -41.55 18.75 20.63
CA LYS A 12 -42.10 18.30 19.33
C LYS A 12 -42.66 19.40 18.43
N SER A 13 -42.59 20.65 18.85
CA SER A 13 -42.90 21.82 18.01
C SER A 13 -41.70 22.22 17.16
N THR A 14 -41.92 23.03 16.12
CA THR A 14 -40.86 23.71 15.37
C THR A 14 -39.91 24.45 16.32
N LEU A 15 -38.61 24.37 16.04
CA LEU A 15 -37.57 25.00 16.83
C LEU A 15 -37.83 26.51 16.95
N SER A 16 -37.90 26.99 18.19
CA SER A 16 -37.98 28.42 18.51
C SER A 16 -36.69 28.84 19.17
N THR A 17 -35.95 29.78 18.54
CA THR A 17 -34.58 30.18 18.93
C THR A 17 -33.70 28.95 19.17
N PRO A 18 -33.35 28.20 18.11
CA PRO A 18 -32.65 26.93 18.25
C PRO A 18 -31.30 27.12 18.96
N ILE A 19 -30.93 26.18 19.81
CA ILE A 19 -29.58 26.05 20.38
C ILE A 19 -29.08 24.63 20.11
N THR A 20 -27.79 24.49 19.79
CA THR A 20 -27.18 23.18 19.54
C THR A 20 -26.29 22.78 20.71
N LEU A 21 -26.62 21.68 21.36
CA LEU A 21 -25.88 21.21 22.53
C LEU A 21 -24.62 20.42 22.14
N ARG A 22 -23.72 20.23 23.10
CA ARG A 22 -22.51 19.40 22.94
C ARG A 22 -22.77 17.96 22.47
N CYS A 23 -24.00 17.47 22.65
CA CYS A 23 -24.42 16.14 22.19
C CYS A 23 -24.92 16.12 20.73
N GLY A 24 -24.79 17.23 19.99
CA GLY A 24 -25.19 17.36 18.58
C GLY A 24 -26.68 17.66 18.36
N HIS A 25 -27.52 17.56 19.39
CA HIS A 25 -28.95 17.85 19.26
C HIS A 25 -29.25 19.34 19.30
N ALA A 26 -30.07 19.79 18.35
CA ALA A 26 -30.70 21.11 18.40
C ALA A 26 -32.02 21.04 19.19
N ILE A 27 -32.21 21.97 20.12
CA ILE A 27 -33.43 22.12 20.93
C ILE A 27 -33.85 23.59 20.98
N CYS A 28 -35.08 23.89 21.39
CA CYS A 28 -35.48 25.27 21.67
C CYS A 28 -34.72 25.84 22.87
N SER A 29 -34.40 27.14 22.84
CA SER A 29 -33.66 27.82 23.94
C SER A 29 -34.31 27.72 25.32
N HIS A 30 -35.63 27.56 25.39
CA HIS A 30 -36.36 27.38 26.66
C HIS A 30 -36.12 26.00 27.30
N HIS A 31 -35.50 25.06 26.58
CA HIS A 31 -35.05 23.80 27.14
C HIS A 31 -33.59 23.91 27.59
N THR A 32 -33.32 23.60 28.85
CA THR A 32 -31.99 23.81 29.47
C THR A 32 -31.09 22.57 29.45
N ARG A 33 -31.62 21.40 29.08
CA ARG A 33 -30.89 20.12 29.01
C ARG A 33 -31.46 19.22 27.92
N CYS A 34 -30.59 18.43 27.28
CA CYS A 34 -31.00 17.31 26.43
C CYS A 34 -31.10 16.04 27.28
N THR A 35 -32.31 15.48 27.36
CA THR A 35 -32.62 14.24 28.07
C THR A 35 -32.64 13.01 27.17
N LEU A 36 -32.19 13.13 25.93
CA LEU A 36 -32.05 12.00 24.98
C LEU A 36 -30.81 11.13 25.28
N HIS A 37 -29.93 11.61 26.15
CA HIS A 37 -28.70 10.94 26.56
C HIS A 37 -28.69 10.74 28.08
N ASN A 38 -27.99 9.70 28.54
CA ASN A 38 -27.75 9.44 29.94
C ASN A 38 -26.22 9.42 30.21
N PRO A 39 -25.65 10.37 30.98
CA PRO A 39 -26.33 11.46 31.68
C PRO A 39 -26.83 12.59 30.74
N PRO A 40 -27.84 13.37 31.15
CA PRO A 40 -28.36 14.48 30.35
C PRO A 40 -27.33 15.59 30.17
N VAL A 41 -27.31 16.20 28.98
CA VAL A 41 -26.33 17.24 28.60
C VAL A 41 -26.93 18.63 28.77
N SER A 42 -26.28 19.52 29.53
CA SER A 42 -26.74 20.88 29.80
C SER A 42 -26.39 21.90 28.72
N ALA A 43 -27.26 22.90 28.55
CA ALA A 43 -27.11 24.02 27.60
C ALA A 43 -26.18 25.16 28.07
N SER A 44 -25.23 24.88 28.96
CA SER A 44 -24.41 25.93 29.58
C SER A 44 -23.53 26.65 28.55
N ASN A 45 -23.63 27.99 28.50
CA ASN A 45 -22.83 28.88 27.65
C ASN A 45 -23.00 28.66 26.14
N VAL A 46 -24.20 28.25 25.70
CA VAL A 46 -24.53 28.08 24.28
C VAL A 46 -25.41 29.25 23.82
N GLN A 47 -25.07 29.87 22.70
CA GLN A 47 -25.85 30.90 22.02
C GLN A 47 -26.79 30.27 20.98
N THR A 48 -27.73 31.08 20.47
CA THR A 48 -28.63 30.68 19.39
C THR A 48 -27.82 30.17 18.19
N ASP A 49 -28.20 29.01 17.67
CA ASP A 49 -27.65 28.43 16.45
C ASP A 49 -28.02 29.32 15.26
N VAL A 50 -27.03 30.01 14.72
CA VAL A 50 -27.18 30.99 13.66
C VAL A 50 -27.61 30.32 12.36
N SER A 51 -27.00 29.17 12.03
CA SER A 51 -27.32 28.41 10.81
C SER A 51 -28.77 27.92 10.86
N LEU A 52 -29.20 27.29 11.95
CA LEU A 52 -30.57 26.82 12.08
C LEU A 52 -31.59 27.98 12.13
N SER A 53 -31.23 29.12 12.72
CA SER A 53 -32.10 30.30 12.72
C SER A 53 -32.34 30.84 11.31
N LYS A 54 -31.30 30.86 10.47
CA LYS A 54 -31.43 31.29 9.07
C LYS A 54 -32.22 30.28 8.24
N ILE A 55 -31.98 28.97 8.42
CA ILE A 55 -32.75 27.91 7.75
C ILE A 55 -34.24 27.97 8.15
N LEU A 56 -34.55 28.24 9.42
CA LEU A 56 -35.93 28.50 9.87
C LEU A 56 -36.55 29.72 9.17
N GLY A 57 -35.77 30.77 8.93
CA GLY A 57 -36.19 31.95 8.18
C GLY A 57 -36.58 31.64 6.73
N LEU A 58 -35.93 30.65 6.09
CA LEU A 58 -36.30 30.22 4.75
C LEU A 58 -37.72 29.64 4.70
N LEU A 59 -38.17 28.92 5.73
CA LEU A 59 -39.55 28.43 5.80
C LEU A 59 -40.59 29.54 5.89
N THR A 60 -40.23 30.69 6.48
CA THR A 60 -41.13 31.85 6.53
C THR A 60 -41.14 32.64 5.22
N LYS A 61 -40.03 32.61 4.49
CA LYS A 61 -39.85 33.31 3.22
C LYS A 61 -40.51 32.54 2.06
N TYR A 62 -40.45 31.22 2.11
CA TYR A 62 -41.06 30.29 1.18
C TYR A 62 -42.03 29.39 1.95
N PRO A 63 -43.22 29.88 2.32
CA PRO A 63 -44.22 29.05 2.98
C PRO A 63 -44.57 27.86 2.08
N ASP A 64 -44.78 26.70 2.69
CA ASP A 64 -45.26 25.48 2.03
C ASP A 64 -46.66 25.81 1.49
N ASP A 65 -46.77 26.24 0.23
CA ASP A 65 -48.03 26.44 -0.46
C ASP A 65 -48.72 25.07 -0.53
N LYS A 66 -49.54 24.80 0.48
CA LYS A 66 -50.47 23.65 0.51
C LYS A 66 -51.66 23.83 -0.43
N ASP A 67 -51.73 24.97 -1.09
CA ASP A 67 -52.61 25.19 -2.20
C ASP A 67 -51.82 24.87 -3.47
N GLU A 68 -52.06 23.67 -4.03
CA GLU A 68 -51.77 23.40 -5.43
C GLU A 68 -52.45 24.48 -6.28
N ASP A 69 -51.73 25.56 -6.57
CA ASP A 69 -51.94 26.29 -7.80
C ASP A 69 -51.46 25.37 -8.92
N ASP A 70 -52.43 24.60 -9.41
CA ASP A 70 -52.43 23.74 -10.60
C ASP A 70 -51.26 24.07 -11.53
N LEU A 71 -50.45 23.07 -11.90
CA LEU A 71 -49.34 23.22 -12.85
C LEU A 71 -49.74 24.03 -14.10
N LEU A 72 -51.03 24.00 -14.49
CA LEU A 72 -51.63 24.86 -15.51
C LEU A 72 -51.73 26.36 -15.17
N SER A 73 -52.02 26.76 -13.93
CA SER A 73 -52.05 28.17 -13.53
C SER A 73 -50.63 28.75 -13.54
N HIS A 74 -49.63 27.97 -13.13
CA HIS A 74 -48.22 28.37 -13.17
C HIS A 74 -47.71 28.49 -14.63
N LEU A 75 -48.06 27.53 -15.49
CA LEU A 75 -47.76 27.59 -16.93
C LEU A 75 -48.50 28.73 -17.65
N LYS A 76 -49.76 29.03 -17.28
CA LYS A 76 -50.50 30.19 -17.81
C LYS A 76 -49.81 31.49 -17.46
N LYS A 77 -49.44 31.67 -16.19
CA LYS A 77 -48.74 32.86 -15.68
C LYS A 77 -47.39 33.05 -16.39
N TYR A 78 -46.66 31.96 -16.62
CA TYR A 78 -45.41 31.97 -17.40
C TYR A 78 -45.65 32.38 -18.86
N SER A 79 -46.70 31.85 -19.50
CA SER A 79 -47.06 32.17 -20.89
C SER A 79 -47.64 33.57 -21.09
N GLU A 80 -48.19 34.18 -20.05
CA GLU A 80 -48.67 35.57 -20.04
C GLU A 80 -47.49 36.52 -19.84
N TRP A 81 -46.57 36.19 -18.92
CA TRP A 81 -45.34 36.94 -18.68
C TRP A 81 -44.41 36.95 -19.90
N GLU A 82 -44.26 35.82 -20.61
CA GLU A 82 -43.41 35.70 -21.80
C GLU A 82 -43.87 36.61 -22.96
N LYS A 83 -45.17 36.95 -23.01
CA LYS A 83 -45.74 37.85 -24.03
C LYS A 83 -45.42 39.32 -23.77
N ASP A 84 -45.04 39.68 -22.54
CA ASP A 84 -44.73 41.05 -22.14
C ASP A 84 -43.22 41.35 -22.22
N ILE A 85 -42.37 40.40 -22.65
CA ILE A 85 -40.92 40.57 -22.78
C ILE A 85 -40.58 41.15 -24.16
N PRO A 86 -39.94 42.34 -24.24
CA PRO A 86 -39.43 42.87 -25.49
C PRO A 86 -38.38 41.93 -26.12
N PRO A 87 -38.33 41.81 -27.45
CA PRO A 87 -37.50 40.81 -28.14
C PRO A 87 -35.98 40.92 -27.92
N ASP A 88 -35.51 42.02 -27.32
CA ASP A 88 -34.08 42.29 -27.09
C ASP A 88 -33.62 42.09 -25.64
N GLN A 89 -34.46 41.52 -24.75
CA GLN A 89 -34.09 41.28 -23.35
C GLN A 89 -33.90 39.77 -23.05
N PRO A 90 -32.81 39.37 -22.35
CA PRO A 90 -32.62 37.98 -21.95
C PRO A 90 -33.72 37.55 -20.97
N VAL A 91 -34.35 36.42 -21.27
CA VAL A 91 -35.39 35.81 -20.43
C VAL A 91 -34.72 35.24 -19.18
N LEU A 92 -34.82 35.95 -18.06
CA LEU A 92 -34.46 35.42 -16.73
C LEU A 92 -35.73 34.88 -16.07
N PRO A 93 -35.73 33.66 -15.49
CA PRO A 93 -36.91 33.12 -14.83
C PRO A 93 -37.41 34.10 -13.74
N PRO A 94 -38.74 34.27 -13.58
CA PRO A 94 -39.26 35.08 -12.49
C PRO A 94 -38.82 34.49 -11.14
N ASP A 95 -38.28 35.35 -10.28
CA ASP A 95 -37.87 35.04 -8.91
C ASP A 95 -39.04 34.40 -8.15
N GLY A 96 -38.93 33.12 -7.81
CA GLY A 96 -39.97 32.39 -7.08
C GLY A 96 -40.14 30.90 -7.41
N THR A 97 -39.29 30.31 -8.25
CA THR A 97 -39.31 28.85 -8.48
C THR A 97 -38.47 28.11 -7.43
N ALA A 98 -38.71 26.81 -7.24
CA ALA A 98 -38.00 25.92 -6.29
C ALA A 98 -36.46 26.04 -6.35
N ASP A 99 -35.92 26.48 -7.49
CA ASP A 99 -34.49 26.76 -7.72
C ASP A 99 -33.92 27.86 -6.79
N GLY A 100 -34.71 28.90 -6.46
CA GLY A 100 -34.28 29.98 -5.57
C GLY A 100 -34.18 29.54 -4.10
N PHE A 101 -35.14 28.74 -3.65
CA PHE A 101 -35.13 28.16 -2.30
C PHE A 101 -33.96 27.19 -2.12
N GLU A 102 -33.73 26.30 -3.07
CA GLU A 102 -32.63 25.32 -3.02
C GLU A 102 -31.28 26.02 -2.96
N LYS A 103 -31.07 27.06 -3.78
CA LYS A 103 -29.84 27.86 -3.77
C LYS A 103 -29.60 28.57 -2.43
N GLU A 104 -30.63 29.15 -1.83
CA GLU A 104 -30.52 29.79 -0.51
C GLU A 104 -30.24 28.76 0.58
N LEU A 105 -30.89 27.60 0.54
CA LEU A 105 -30.65 26.51 1.47
C LEU A 105 -29.21 25.99 1.37
N VAL A 106 -28.71 25.74 0.16
CA VAL A 106 -27.31 25.31 -0.07
C VAL A 106 -26.32 26.35 0.44
N THR A 107 -26.62 27.63 0.28
CA THR A 107 -25.80 28.73 0.82
C THR A 107 -25.70 28.64 2.34
N GLU A 108 -26.80 28.40 3.04
CA GLU A 108 -26.80 28.23 4.51
C GLU A 108 -26.19 26.91 4.98
N LEU A 109 -26.05 25.94 4.08
CA LEU A 109 -25.37 24.66 4.32
C LEU A 109 -23.91 24.66 3.87
N THR A 110 -23.35 25.81 3.51
CA THR A 110 -21.96 25.97 3.09
C THR A 110 -21.07 26.38 4.26
N CYS A 111 -19.87 25.81 4.34
CA CYS A 111 -18.88 26.17 5.36
C CYS A 111 -18.15 27.46 4.99
N GLU A 112 -18.15 28.43 5.89
CA GLU A 112 -17.51 29.73 5.69
C GLU A 112 -15.96 29.72 5.74
N ILE A 113 -15.34 28.55 6.00
CA ILE A 113 -13.87 28.40 6.00
C ILE A 113 -13.39 27.85 4.66
N CYS A 114 -14.02 26.78 4.16
CA CYS A 114 -13.62 26.13 2.91
C CYS A 114 -14.53 26.45 1.72
N PHE A 115 -15.59 27.22 1.92
CA PHE A 115 -16.58 27.61 0.91
C PHE A 115 -17.18 26.43 0.13
N SER A 116 -17.24 25.27 0.77
CA SER A 116 -17.85 24.04 0.26
C SER A 116 -18.98 23.62 1.19
N ILE A 117 -19.85 22.71 0.74
CA ILE A 117 -20.91 22.15 1.59
C ILE A 117 -20.32 21.61 2.90
N LEU A 118 -21.06 21.81 4.01
CA LEU A 118 -20.66 21.36 5.33
C LEU A 118 -20.47 19.84 5.35
N TYR A 119 -19.34 19.39 5.89
CA TYR A 119 -19.05 17.98 6.14
C TYR A 119 -18.75 17.77 7.63
N GLU A 120 -19.43 16.82 8.26
CA GLU A 120 -19.49 16.67 9.73
C GLU A 120 -19.72 18.03 10.44
N PRO A 121 -20.88 18.68 10.23
CA PRO A 121 -21.13 20.04 10.67
C PRO A 121 -21.02 20.15 12.19
N THR A 122 -20.11 20.96 12.70
CA THR A 122 -19.91 21.19 14.14
C THR A 122 -20.33 22.61 14.50
N THR A 123 -21.32 22.75 15.38
CA THR A 123 -21.79 24.05 15.88
C THR A 123 -21.03 24.45 17.14
N THR A 124 -20.45 25.65 17.10
CA THR A 124 -19.69 26.24 18.20
C THR A 124 -20.61 26.82 19.28
N PRO A 125 -20.14 27.02 20.53
CA PRO A 125 -20.94 27.67 21.58
C PRO A 125 -21.44 29.07 21.25
N CYS A 126 -20.80 29.78 20.31
CA CYS A 126 -21.29 31.07 19.81
C CYS A 126 -22.34 30.96 18.69
N GLY A 127 -22.78 29.75 18.36
CA GLY A 127 -23.88 29.50 17.42
C GLY A 127 -23.49 29.34 15.96
N HIS A 128 -22.21 29.45 15.60
CA HIS A 128 -21.74 29.29 14.23
C HIS A 128 -21.36 27.84 13.91
N THR A 129 -21.66 27.39 12.70
CA THR A 129 -21.42 26.01 12.25
C THR A 129 -20.33 25.95 11.17
N PHE A 130 -19.42 24.98 11.28
CA PHE A 130 -18.33 24.74 10.34
C PHE A 130 -18.15 23.24 10.09
N CYS A 131 -17.38 22.83 9.08
CA CYS A 131 -16.91 21.44 9.00
C CYS A 131 -16.02 21.12 10.23
N ALA A 132 -16.11 19.92 10.78
CA ALA A 132 -15.28 19.51 11.93
C ALA A 132 -13.78 19.74 11.67
N ARG A 133 -13.25 19.24 10.53
CA ARG A 133 -11.84 19.41 10.12
C ARG A 133 -11.44 20.88 9.92
N CYS A 134 -12.34 21.71 9.41
CA CYS A 134 -12.08 23.14 9.22
C CYS A 134 -12.01 23.89 10.55
N LEU A 135 -12.92 23.59 11.48
CA LEU A 135 -12.91 24.18 12.82
C LEU A 135 -11.65 23.76 13.58
N HIS A 136 -11.28 22.47 13.55
CA HIS A 136 -10.07 21.96 14.21
C HIS A 136 -8.80 22.68 13.71
N ARG A 137 -8.60 22.75 12.39
CA ARG A 137 -7.47 23.50 11.80
C ARG A 137 -7.46 24.97 12.19
N SER A 138 -8.62 25.61 12.28
CA SER A 138 -8.69 27.01 12.73
C SER A 138 -8.25 27.17 14.19
N LEU A 139 -8.63 26.22 15.06
CA LEU A 139 -8.31 26.25 16.48
C LEU A 139 -6.82 25.97 16.77
N ASP A 140 -6.09 25.35 15.85
CA ASP A 140 -4.63 25.21 15.93
C ASP A 140 -3.90 26.56 15.83
N HIS A 141 -4.52 27.55 15.17
CA HIS A 141 -3.95 28.88 14.99
C HIS A 141 -4.48 29.92 16.00
N GLY A 142 -5.65 29.67 16.59
CA GLY A 142 -6.22 30.55 17.62
C GLY A 142 -7.62 30.14 18.06
N THR A 143 -7.95 30.43 19.32
CA THR A 143 -9.22 30.02 19.93
C THR A 143 -10.40 30.95 19.66
N SER A 144 -10.36 31.76 18.60
CA SER A 144 -11.45 32.68 18.26
C SER A 144 -12.32 32.11 17.14
N CYS A 145 -13.62 32.38 17.18
CA CYS A 145 -14.53 32.01 16.10
C CYS A 145 -14.17 32.75 14.80
N PRO A 146 -14.01 32.06 13.65
CA PRO A 146 -13.67 32.70 12.38
C PRO A 146 -14.69 33.74 11.90
N LEU A 147 -15.96 33.60 12.31
CA LEU A 147 -17.05 34.49 11.90
C LEU A 147 -17.26 35.67 12.84
N CYS A 148 -17.49 35.40 14.13
CA CYS A 148 -17.84 36.45 15.09
C CYS A 148 -16.70 36.87 16.04
N ARG A 149 -15.52 36.23 15.93
CA ARG A 149 -14.33 36.48 16.77
C ARG A 149 -14.51 36.26 18.27
N GLN A 150 -15.65 35.75 18.72
CA GLN A 150 -15.85 35.37 20.12
C GLN A 150 -14.89 34.25 20.51
N GLN A 151 -14.47 34.24 21.78
CA GLN A 151 -13.60 33.19 22.30
C GLN A 151 -14.34 31.85 22.37
N LEU A 152 -13.72 30.85 21.78
CA LEU A 152 -14.16 29.47 21.76
C LEU A 152 -13.28 28.63 22.70
N PRO A 153 -13.79 27.50 23.18
CA PRO A 153 -12.95 26.46 23.75
C PRO A 153 -11.87 25.98 22.76
N GLY A 154 -10.72 25.50 23.26
CA GLY A 154 -9.66 24.97 22.40
C GLY A 154 -9.98 23.61 21.77
N PHE A 155 -9.06 23.11 20.94
CA PHE A 155 -9.18 21.85 20.19
C PHE A 155 -9.73 20.67 21.02
N ALA A 156 -9.18 20.43 22.23
CA ALA A 156 -9.56 19.30 23.09
C ALA A 156 -11.05 19.27 23.48
N TYR A 157 -11.72 20.43 23.48
CA TYR A 157 -13.16 20.51 23.73
C TYR A 157 -13.96 19.89 22.59
N PHE A 158 -13.53 20.08 21.33
CA PHE A 158 -14.28 19.70 20.13
C PHE A 158 -13.87 18.33 19.56
N GLN A 159 -12.77 17.73 20.03
CA GLN A 159 -12.20 16.51 19.47
C GLN A 159 -13.20 15.33 19.38
N HIS A 160 -14.12 15.23 20.34
CA HIS A 160 -15.11 14.14 20.42
C HIS A 160 -16.56 14.65 20.30
N HIS A 161 -16.74 15.87 19.81
CA HIS A 161 -18.09 16.39 19.64
C HIS A 161 -18.74 15.76 18.40
N PRO A 162 -19.97 15.23 18.54
CA PRO A 162 -20.74 14.78 17.39
C PRO A 162 -21.15 15.97 16.51
N PRO A 163 -21.50 15.71 15.25
CA PRO A 163 -22.04 16.73 14.37
C PRO A 163 -23.38 17.27 14.90
N ASN A 164 -23.78 18.44 14.42
CA ASN A 164 -25.12 18.97 14.56
C ASN A 164 -26.08 18.05 13.79
N ASN A 165 -26.82 17.23 14.52
CA ASN A 165 -27.68 16.19 13.96
C ASN A 165 -28.79 16.77 13.07
N THR A 166 -29.28 17.97 13.39
CA THR A 166 -30.33 18.62 12.61
C THR A 166 -29.78 19.06 11.25
N ILE A 167 -28.64 19.75 11.23
CA ILE A 167 -27.99 20.19 9.99
C ILE A 167 -27.52 18.98 9.17
N LEU A 168 -26.93 17.97 9.82
CA LEU A 168 -26.50 16.75 9.16
C LEU A 168 -27.68 16.04 8.47
N ARG A 169 -28.82 15.92 9.15
CA ARG A 169 -30.02 15.31 8.55
C ARG A 169 -30.50 16.10 7.34
N ILE A 170 -30.54 17.44 7.43
CA ILE A 170 -30.91 18.30 6.29
C ILE A 170 -29.92 18.10 5.12
N LEU A 171 -28.62 18.05 5.38
CA LEU A 171 -27.59 17.79 4.36
C LEU A 171 -27.82 16.45 3.65
N LEU A 172 -28.10 15.39 4.41
CA LEU A 172 -28.31 14.05 3.86
C LEU A 172 -29.61 13.93 3.06
N ASP A 173 -30.66 14.64 3.46
CA ASP A 173 -31.97 14.54 2.81
C ASP A 173 -32.10 15.49 1.60
N PHE A 174 -31.49 16.69 1.65
CA PHE A 174 -31.58 17.70 0.59
C PHE A 174 -30.35 17.79 -0.31
N CYS A 175 -29.17 17.38 0.16
CA CYS A 175 -27.92 17.48 -0.60
C CYS A 175 -27.07 16.18 -0.55
N PRO A 176 -27.66 14.97 -0.71
CA PRO A 176 -26.95 13.71 -0.50
C PRO A 176 -25.75 13.55 -1.43
N THR A 177 -25.90 13.85 -2.72
CA THR A 177 -24.82 13.73 -3.71
C THR A 177 -23.65 14.64 -3.36
N ALA A 178 -23.92 15.94 -3.13
CA ALA A 178 -22.89 16.91 -2.78
C ALA A 178 -22.18 16.57 -1.46
N TYR A 179 -22.91 16.09 -0.45
CA TYR A 179 -22.33 15.66 0.82
C TYR A 179 -21.42 14.42 0.66
N ASN A 180 -21.86 13.42 -0.10
CA ASN A 180 -21.09 12.21 -0.37
C ASN A 180 -19.83 12.50 -1.22
N GLU A 181 -19.96 13.31 -2.27
CA GLU A 181 -18.82 13.76 -3.08
C GLU A 181 -17.80 14.53 -2.23
N ARG A 182 -18.28 15.38 -1.32
CA ARG A 182 -17.41 16.09 -0.38
C ARG A 182 -16.65 15.12 0.54
N GLY A 183 -17.33 14.09 1.06
CA GLY A 183 -16.69 13.04 1.85
C GLY A 183 -15.62 12.28 1.07
N ALA A 184 -15.95 11.87 -0.16
CA ALA A 184 -15.01 11.18 -1.05
C ALA A 184 -13.79 12.05 -1.39
N ALA A 185 -13.97 13.35 -1.63
CA ALA A 185 -12.89 14.28 -1.89
C ALA A 185 -11.97 14.49 -0.67
N ILE A 186 -12.55 14.59 0.54
CA ILE A 186 -11.78 14.67 1.79
C ILE A 186 -10.97 13.38 1.99
N GLU A 187 -11.58 12.22 1.81
CA GLU A 187 -10.91 10.93 1.96
C GLU A 187 -9.79 10.75 0.93
N ALA A 188 -10.03 11.19 -0.31
CA ALA A 188 -9.02 11.20 -1.36
C ALA A 188 -7.84 12.12 -1.01
N GLU A 189 -8.08 13.36 -0.57
CA GLU A 189 -7.04 14.28 -0.12
C GLU A 189 -6.21 13.68 1.02
N GLU A 190 -6.86 13.05 2.00
CA GLU A 190 -6.18 12.39 3.12
C GLU A 190 -5.38 11.15 2.68
N ARG A 191 -5.88 10.42 1.70
CA ARG A 191 -5.17 9.29 1.10
C ARG A 191 -3.93 9.79 0.37
N ASP A 192 -4.07 10.79 -0.48
CA ASP A 192 -3.00 11.38 -1.27
C ASP A 192 -1.93 12.01 -0.37
N ALA A 193 -2.33 12.65 0.74
CA ALA A 193 -1.40 13.17 1.74
C ALA A 193 -0.57 12.09 2.45
N ARG A 194 -1.03 10.82 2.47
CA ARG A 194 -0.30 9.67 3.03
C ARG A 194 0.53 8.90 1.98
N LEU A 195 0.40 9.24 0.70
CA LEU A 195 1.14 8.64 -0.40
C LEU A 195 2.34 9.53 -0.77
N ASP A 196 3.36 9.53 0.10
CA ASP A 196 4.51 10.43 0.00
C ASP A 196 5.72 9.83 -0.71
N THR A 197 5.75 8.51 -0.90
CA THR A 197 6.92 7.80 -1.43
C THR A 197 6.76 7.57 -2.94
N PRO A 198 7.55 8.23 -3.81
CA PRO A 198 7.52 7.94 -5.24
C PRO A 198 8.08 6.53 -5.53
N ILE A 199 7.37 5.78 -6.36
CA ILE A 199 7.67 4.42 -6.76
C ILE A 199 7.99 4.44 -8.25
N PHE A 200 9.27 4.26 -8.59
CA PHE A 200 9.72 4.13 -9.98
C PHE A 200 9.77 2.67 -10.38
N VAL A 201 9.59 2.30 -11.65
CA VAL A 201 9.58 0.88 -12.05
C VAL A 201 10.81 0.45 -12.89
N CYS A 202 11.85 -0.23 -12.36
CA CYS A 202 13.01 -0.76 -13.11
C CYS A 202 13.84 -1.90 -12.40
N GLN A 203 15.17 -2.01 -12.59
CA GLN A 203 16.03 -3.14 -12.16
C GLN A 203 16.08 -3.36 -10.63
N LEU A 204 16.25 -4.63 -10.22
CA LEU A 204 16.36 -5.04 -8.82
C LEU A 204 17.56 -4.41 -8.10
N SER A 205 17.30 -3.84 -6.93
CA SER A 205 18.31 -3.22 -6.05
C SER A 205 18.21 -3.78 -4.64
N PHE A 206 19.34 -3.92 -3.95
CA PHE A 206 19.39 -4.26 -2.52
C PHE A 206 20.09 -3.17 -1.70
N PRO A 207 19.90 -3.15 -0.38
CA PRO A 207 20.64 -2.27 0.53
C PRO A 207 22.16 -2.32 0.34
N ALA A 208 22.81 -1.18 0.56
CA ALA A 208 24.25 -0.95 0.52
C ALA A 208 24.93 -1.20 -0.84
N LEU A 209 24.18 -1.28 -1.93
CA LEU A 209 24.73 -1.47 -3.27
C LEU A 209 24.48 -0.25 -4.16
N PRO A 210 25.49 0.15 -4.97
CA PRO A 210 25.31 1.21 -5.96
C PRO A 210 24.38 0.73 -7.07
N VAL A 211 23.50 1.62 -7.52
CA VAL A 211 22.68 1.43 -8.71
C VAL A 211 22.72 2.70 -9.57
N PRO A 212 23.25 2.63 -10.80
CA PRO A 212 23.11 3.73 -11.75
C PRO A 212 21.62 3.83 -12.10
N ALA A 213 20.95 4.85 -11.59
CA ALA A 213 19.52 5.02 -11.78
C ALA A 213 19.25 5.92 -12.99
N PHE A 214 18.65 5.32 -14.01
CA PHE A 214 17.60 5.97 -14.76
C PHE A 214 16.26 5.39 -14.24
N GLY A 215 15.73 5.88 -13.11
CA GLY A 215 14.47 5.40 -12.46
C GLY A 215 14.69 4.41 -11.29
N MET A 216 13.74 3.52 -10.93
CA MET A 216 13.93 2.10 -10.48
C MET A 216 13.30 1.54 -9.14
N ILE A 217 12.33 0.58 -9.27
CA ILE A 217 11.78 -0.56 -8.43
C ILE A 217 11.16 -1.61 -9.41
N MET A 218 11.23 -2.94 -9.30
CA MET A 218 10.61 -3.81 -10.34
C MET A 218 9.08 -3.70 -10.56
N SER A 219 8.64 -4.00 -11.80
CA SER A 219 7.27 -4.42 -12.18
C SER A 219 7.35 -5.86 -12.67
N SER A 220 6.50 -6.70 -12.12
CA SER A 220 6.21 -8.02 -12.66
C SER A 220 5.14 -7.86 -13.74
N SER A 221 5.56 -7.92 -15.00
CA SER A 221 4.67 -8.31 -16.08
C SER A 221 5.50 -8.89 -17.23
N SER A 222 5.61 -10.22 -17.25
CA SER A 222 5.75 -10.94 -18.50
C SER A 222 4.36 -11.03 -19.15
N SER A 223 3.93 -9.95 -19.80
CA SER A 223 2.90 -10.03 -20.84
C SER A 223 2.92 -8.76 -21.69
N ASN A 224 3.34 -8.92 -22.94
CA ASN A 224 2.97 -8.03 -24.03
C ASN A 224 1.46 -7.81 -24.01
N THR A 225 0.99 -6.64 -23.58
CA THR A 225 -0.29 -6.08 -24.02
C THR A 225 -0.29 -4.56 -23.82
N SER A 226 -0.37 -3.88 -24.95
CA SER A 226 -0.64 -2.46 -25.16
C SER A 226 -1.90 -1.95 -24.47
N ASN A 227 -1.82 -0.70 -24.01
CA ASN A 227 -2.88 0.30 -23.79
C ASN A 227 -4.23 -0.13 -23.19
N SER A 228 -4.61 0.59 -22.12
CA SER A 228 -5.94 1.19 -21.83
C SER A 228 -6.46 0.87 -20.42
N SER A 229 -6.81 1.95 -19.71
CA SER A 229 -7.95 2.08 -18.78
C SER A 229 -8.07 1.12 -17.58
N SER A 230 -7.89 1.71 -16.40
CA SER A 230 -8.81 1.61 -15.25
C SER A 230 -9.44 0.24 -14.97
N THR A 231 -8.64 -0.66 -14.38
CA THR A 231 -9.09 -1.63 -13.37
C THR A 231 -7.95 -1.87 -12.39
N LEU A 232 -8.11 -1.38 -11.16
CA LEU A 232 -7.23 -1.68 -10.03
C LEU A 232 -7.41 -3.15 -9.65
N ASN A 233 -6.61 -4.04 -10.22
CA ASN A 233 -5.94 -5.17 -9.55
C ASN A 233 -5.45 -6.21 -10.60
N PRO A 234 -4.17 -6.20 -10.99
CA PRO A 234 -3.55 -7.33 -11.68
C PRO A 234 -2.82 -8.22 -10.67
N GLN A 235 -3.22 -9.49 -10.61
CA GLN A 235 -2.47 -10.57 -9.94
C GLN A 235 -1.02 -10.57 -10.46
N GLY A 236 -0.06 -10.27 -9.58
CA GLY A 236 1.36 -10.16 -9.94
C GLY A 236 2.01 -8.83 -9.55
N GLN A 237 1.56 -8.14 -8.51
CA GLN A 237 2.10 -6.84 -8.13
C GLN A 237 3.37 -6.99 -7.26
N VAL A 238 4.42 -6.21 -7.54
CA VAL A 238 5.67 -6.22 -6.76
C VAL A 238 5.44 -5.59 -5.38
N GLU A 239 5.27 -6.38 -4.34
CA GLU A 239 4.94 -5.88 -2.99
C GLU A 239 6.13 -5.28 -2.23
N TYR A 240 7.37 -5.52 -2.67
CA TYR A 240 8.57 -5.16 -1.93
C TYR A 240 9.55 -4.36 -2.79
N GLY A 241 10.26 -3.43 -2.18
CA GLY A 241 11.26 -2.60 -2.84
C GLY A 241 12.44 -2.26 -1.93
N THR A 242 13.40 -1.53 -2.49
CA THR A 242 14.53 -0.96 -1.76
C THR A 242 14.48 0.55 -1.91
N MET A 243 14.50 1.26 -0.78
CA MET A 243 14.61 2.71 -0.74
C MET A 243 15.98 3.12 -1.27
N LEU A 244 15.99 4.08 -2.19
CA LEU A 244 17.19 4.57 -2.84
C LEU A 244 17.51 5.98 -2.36
N GLU A 245 18.76 6.21 -1.96
CA GLU A 245 19.30 7.54 -1.70
C GLU A 245 20.02 8.05 -2.94
N ILE A 246 19.65 9.25 -3.40
CA ILE A 246 20.34 9.92 -4.51
C ILE A 246 21.68 10.45 -4.00
N ARG A 247 22.78 9.94 -4.56
CA ARG A 247 24.15 10.37 -4.25
C ARG A 247 24.62 11.51 -5.14
N SER A 248 24.26 11.46 -6.42
CA SER A 248 24.68 12.45 -7.41
C SER A 248 23.64 12.61 -8.51
N VAL A 249 23.51 13.82 -9.02
CA VAL A 249 22.67 14.15 -10.18
C VAL A 249 23.50 14.98 -11.14
N GLN A 250 23.64 14.53 -12.37
CA GLN A 250 24.32 15.26 -13.44
C GLN A 250 23.30 15.59 -14.53
N MET A 251 23.07 16.89 -14.76
CA MET A 251 22.23 17.36 -15.86
C MET A 251 23.07 17.41 -17.15
N LEU A 252 22.58 16.75 -18.19
CA LEU A 252 23.17 16.76 -19.52
C LEU A 252 22.58 17.93 -20.33
N ALA A 253 23.34 18.41 -21.32
CA ALA A 253 22.97 19.59 -22.12
C ALA A 253 21.68 19.41 -22.95
N ASP A 254 21.25 18.16 -23.16
CA ASP A 254 20.01 17.82 -23.85
C ASP A 254 18.79 17.74 -22.92
N GLY A 255 18.94 18.12 -21.65
CA GLY A 255 17.87 18.11 -20.65
C GLY A 255 17.66 16.75 -19.97
N ARG A 256 18.45 15.72 -20.29
CA ARG A 256 18.46 14.46 -19.54
C ARG A 256 19.24 14.62 -18.24
N SER A 257 18.92 13.79 -17.25
CA SER A 257 19.70 13.68 -16.01
C SER A 257 20.28 12.27 -15.87
N MET A 258 21.51 12.19 -15.37
CA MET A 258 22.13 10.96 -14.88
C MET A 258 22.04 10.99 -13.36
N VAL A 259 21.36 10.02 -12.77
CA VAL A 259 21.18 9.94 -11.31
C VAL A 259 21.95 8.73 -10.80
N GLU A 260 22.85 8.96 -9.83
CA GLU A 260 23.49 7.90 -9.10
C GLU A 260 22.72 7.67 -7.79
N THR A 261 22.31 6.42 -7.55
CA THR A 261 21.56 6.05 -6.34
C THR A 261 22.20 4.90 -5.61
N TRP A 262 21.91 4.82 -4.32
CA TRP A 262 22.36 3.74 -3.45
C TRP A 262 21.20 3.17 -2.66
N GLY A 263 21.08 1.84 -2.62
CA GLY A 263 20.09 1.17 -1.78
C GLY A 263 20.40 1.40 -0.30
N VAL A 264 19.38 1.78 0.49
CA VAL A 264 19.54 2.08 1.92
C VAL A 264 18.82 1.08 2.80
N TRP A 265 17.52 0.86 2.57
CA TRP A 265 16.68 -0.03 3.37
C TRP A 265 15.57 -0.63 2.52
N ARG A 266 14.93 -1.70 3.00
CA ARG A 266 13.88 -2.41 2.26
C ARG A 266 12.51 -1.98 2.72
N PHE A 267 11.53 -2.03 1.85
CA PHE A 267 10.17 -1.69 2.21
C PHE A 267 9.13 -2.62 1.61
N ARG A 268 7.98 -2.69 2.28
CA ARG A 268 6.75 -3.25 1.76
C ARG A 268 5.83 -2.13 1.33
N ILE A 269 5.17 -2.28 0.19
CA ILE A 269 4.17 -1.33 -0.29
C ILE A 269 2.83 -1.72 0.36
N LEU A 270 2.27 -0.81 1.15
CA LEU A 270 0.97 -0.98 1.79
C LEU A 270 -0.17 -0.52 0.89
N GLU A 271 0.06 0.56 0.14
CA GLU A 271 -0.94 1.21 -0.70
C GLU A 271 -0.27 1.95 -1.85
N ARG A 272 -0.98 2.13 -2.97
CA ARG A 272 -0.49 2.86 -4.15
C ARG A 272 -1.51 3.88 -4.62
N GLY A 273 -1.01 4.95 -5.21
CA GLY A 273 -1.81 5.91 -5.98
C GLY A 273 -0.97 6.53 -7.10
N LEU A 274 -1.53 7.57 -7.70
CA LEU A 274 -0.91 8.35 -8.77
C LEU A 274 -0.89 9.80 -8.34
N MET A 275 0.28 10.45 -8.41
CA MET A 275 0.49 11.86 -8.13
C MET A 275 1.35 12.45 -9.24
N ASP A 276 0.86 13.47 -9.95
CA ASP A 276 1.58 14.16 -11.04
C ASP A 276 2.16 13.23 -12.12
N GLY A 277 1.46 12.12 -12.42
CA GLY A 277 1.89 11.12 -13.41
C GLY A 277 2.91 10.10 -12.88
N TYR A 278 3.32 10.19 -11.62
CA TYR A 278 4.17 9.21 -10.95
C TYR A 278 3.34 8.28 -10.06
N ILE A 279 3.76 7.01 -9.99
CA ILE A 279 3.21 6.10 -8.98
C ILE A 279 3.78 6.55 -7.63
N VAL A 280 2.90 6.76 -6.66
CA VAL A 280 3.28 7.01 -5.27
C VAL A 280 2.73 5.88 -4.41
N GLY A 281 3.34 5.66 -3.26
CA GLY A 281 2.89 4.63 -2.34
C GLY A 281 3.09 4.99 -0.89
N ARG A 282 2.28 4.37 -0.05
CA ARG A 282 2.52 4.30 1.39
C ARG A 282 3.32 3.05 1.64
N VAL A 283 4.47 3.18 2.28
CA VAL A 283 5.42 2.08 2.45
C VAL A 283 5.71 1.81 3.93
N GLU A 284 6.02 0.57 4.24
CA GLU A 284 6.46 0.13 5.55
C GLU A 284 7.93 -0.30 5.47
N ARG A 285 8.77 0.22 6.36
CA ARG A 285 10.18 -0.15 6.45
C ARG A 285 10.34 -1.58 6.99
N ILE A 286 11.24 -2.34 6.35
CA ILE A 286 11.61 -3.70 6.72
C ILE A 286 13.08 -3.70 7.15
N ASP A 287 13.30 -4.00 8.42
CA ASP A 287 14.61 -4.19 9.01
C ASP A 287 14.87 -5.67 9.30
N ASP A 288 16.15 -6.02 9.36
CA ASP A 288 16.60 -7.35 9.79
C ASP A 288 16.19 -7.60 11.24
N ILE A 289 15.82 -8.84 11.56
CA ILE A 289 15.56 -9.28 12.94
C ILE A 289 16.81 -10.02 13.40
N ASP A 290 17.20 -9.81 14.67
CA ASP A 290 18.29 -10.56 15.27
C ASP A 290 17.90 -12.04 15.36
N ASP A 291 18.77 -12.92 14.84
CA ASP A 291 18.54 -14.36 14.85
C ASP A 291 18.52 -14.92 16.29
N GLU A 292 19.05 -14.19 17.29
CA GLU A 292 18.98 -14.56 18.72
C GLU A 292 17.59 -14.34 19.35
N LEU A 293 16.74 -13.52 18.73
CA LEU A 293 15.38 -13.22 19.21
C LEU A 293 14.30 -14.12 18.58
N LEU A 294 14.71 -14.98 17.64
CA LEU A 294 13.85 -15.96 17.01
C LEU A 294 14.06 -17.28 17.76
N ASP A 295 13.28 -17.51 18.82
CA ASP A 295 13.21 -18.82 19.45
C ASP A 295 12.90 -19.88 18.38
N ASP A 296 13.56 -21.04 18.47
CA ASP A 296 13.59 -22.13 17.48
C ASP A 296 12.21 -22.73 17.09
N GLU A 297 11.09 -22.16 17.52
CA GLU A 297 9.74 -22.73 17.39
C GLU A 297 8.96 -22.29 16.12
N ASP A 298 9.36 -21.24 15.39
CA ASP A 298 8.50 -20.64 14.34
C ASP A 298 8.89 -20.91 12.87
N PHE A 299 9.85 -21.79 12.58
CA PHE A 299 10.22 -22.09 11.17
C PHE A 299 10.45 -23.58 10.87
N GLU A 300 9.47 -24.43 11.21
CA GLU A 300 9.19 -25.58 10.34
C GLU A 300 8.44 -25.07 9.10
N ILE A 301 9.18 -24.70 8.06
CA ILE A 301 8.61 -24.74 6.72
C ILE A 301 8.22 -26.20 6.52
N GLN A 302 6.91 -26.47 6.43
CA GLN A 302 6.40 -27.74 5.91
C GLN A 302 7.13 -27.97 4.57
N GLU A 303 8.00 -28.98 4.54
CA GLU A 303 8.54 -29.54 3.31
C GLU A 303 7.34 -30.10 2.51
N ASP A 304 6.62 -29.23 1.80
CA ASP A 304 5.77 -29.64 0.71
C ASP A 304 6.68 -30.02 -0.45
N ASP A 305 6.72 -31.31 -0.74
CA ASP A 305 7.56 -31.99 -1.73
C ASP A 305 7.14 -31.67 -3.18
N SER A 306 6.69 -30.44 -3.42
CA SER A 306 6.00 -30.01 -4.64
C SER A 306 6.57 -28.68 -5.18
N MET A 307 7.82 -28.69 -5.64
CA MET A 307 8.34 -27.65 -6.55
C MET A 307 8.93 -28.30 -7.81
N PRO A 308 8.61 -27.78 -9.01
CA PRO A 308 8.65 -28.54 -10.25
C PRO A 308 10.08 -28.84 -10.70
N ALA A 309 10.29 -30.08 -11.14
CA ALA A 309 11.52 -30.52 -11.75
C ALA A 309 11.74 -29.87 -13.14
N SER A 310 13.00 -29.55 -13.42
CA SER A 310 13.63 -29.31 -14.72
C SER A 310 13.36 -27.98 -15.44
N ALA A 311 14.35 -27.09 -15.37
CA ALA A 311 14.65 -26.18 -16.47
C ALA A 311 15.37 -26.99 -17.57
N SER A 312 14.73 -27.13 -18.74
CA SER A 312 15.39 -27.67 -19.94
C SER A 312 16.39 -26.66 -20.50
N PRO A 313 17.51 -27.09 -21.10
CA PRO A 313 18.52 -26.18 -21.64
C PRO A 313 18.01 -25.44 -22.89
N PRO A 314 18.54 -24.24 -23.21
CA PRO A 314 18.17 -23.50 -24.41
C PRO A 314 18.66 -24.20 -25.68
N ALA A 315 17.84 -24.18 -26.72
CA ALA A 315 18.15 -24.71 -28.04
C ALA A 315 19.35 -23.98 -28.68
N THR A 316 20.30 -24.75 -29.21
CA THR A 316 21.44 -24.27 -29.99
C THR A 316 21.00 -23.83 -31.40
N PRO A 317 21.57 -22.77 -31.99
CA PRO A 317 21.28 -22.39 -33.37
C PRO A 317 21.92 -23.37 -34.37
N PRO A 318 21.35 -23.55 -35.58
CA PRO A 318 21.82 -24.56 -36.52
C PRO A 318 23.10 -24.11 -37.22
N SER A 319 24.14 -24.93 -37.15
CA SER A 319 25.30 -24.87 -38.05
C SER A 319 24.99 -25.66 -39.32
N SER A 320 25.10 -24.97 -40.46
CA SER A 320 25.02 -25.53 -41.79
C SER A 320 26.34 -26.19 -42.18
N SER A 321 26.33 -27.51 -42.41
CA SER A 321 27.23 -28.14 -43.38
C SER A 321 26.69 -29.50 -43.81
N SER A 322 26.44 -29.57 -45.11
CA SER A 322 25.99 -30.69 -45.91
C SER A 322 27.15 -31.65 -46.23
N ALA A 323 26.90 -32.97 -46.13
CA ALA A 323 27.32 -33.98 -47.12
C ALA A 323 26.93 -35.42 -46.71
N THR A 324 25.94 -35.96 -47.42
CA THR A 324 25.83 -37.33 -48.01
C THR A 324 26.09 -38.62 -47.21
N ASP A 325 25.00 -39.39 -47.06
CA ASP A 325 24.78 -40.85 -46.87
C ASP A 325 25.46 -41.79 -47.91
N PRO A 326 25.38 -43.16 -47.87
CA PRO A 326 24.95 -44.17 -46.84
C PRO A 326 25.83 -45.49 -46.86
N PRO A 327 25.35 -46.75 -46.61
CA PRO A 327 24.82 -47.42 -45.39
C PRO A 327 25.57 -48.75 -45.02
N SER A 328 25.23 -49.43 -43.90
CA SER A 328 24.94 -50.90 -43.76
C SER A 328 25.07 -51.49 -42.33
N GLN A 329 24.29 -52.55 -42.08
CA GLN A 329 23.88 -53.22 -40.83
C GLN A 329 24.85 -54.31 -40.24
N PRO A 330 24.53 -54.97 -39.07
CA PRO A 330 25.42 -55.72 -38.14
C PRO A 330 25.40 -57.26 -38.41
N PRO A 331 25.59 -58.26 -37.48
CA PRO A 331 26.03 -58.33 -36.05
C PRO A 331 27.03 -59.49 -35.70
N SER A 332 27.44 -59.67 -34.43
CA SER A 332 27.36 -60.95 -33.63
C SER A 332 28.34 -61.11 -32.42
N ARG A 333 27.79 -61.83 -31.41
CA ARG A 333 28.19 -62.28 -30.03
C ARG A 333 29.37 -63.32 -29.97
N PRO A 334 29.68 -64.05 -28.85
CA PRO A 334 29.77 -63.76 -27.39
C PRO A 334 30.90 -64.53 -26.58
N ARG A 335 30.88 -64.38 -25.23
CA ARG A 335 31.32 -65.31 -24.12
C ARG A 335 32.83 -65.40 -23.85
N SER A 336 33.34 -65.55 -22.60
CA SER A 336 32.97 -66.60 -21.65
C SER A 336 33.67 -66.56 -20.25
N HIS A 337 33.00 -67.10 -19.21
CA HIS A 337 33.49 -67.93 -18.06
C HIS A 337 34.38 -67.31 -16.95
N SER A 338 34.40 -67.72 -15.66
CA SER A 338 33.53 -68.43 -14.70
C SER A 338 34.32 -68.59 -13.37
N HIS A 339 33.67 -68.49 -12.20
CA HIS A 339 34.20 -68.85 -10.86
C HIS A 339 34.38 -70.36 -10.65
N PRO A 340 35.11 -70.78 -9.58
CA PRO A 340 34.59 -71.84 -8.68
C PRO A 340 35.03 -71.62 -7.16
N PRO A 341 34.87 -72.56 -6.18
CA PRO A 341 33.90 -72.41 -5.08
C PRO A 341 34.36 -72.81 -3.62
N ILE A 342 33.46 -72.49 -2.67
CA ILE A 342 33.11 -72.97 -1.30
C ILE A 342 33.69 -74.31 -0.74
N GLN A 343 34.05 -74.40 0.57
CA GLN A 343 33.50 -75.31 1.63
C GLN A 343 34.28 -75.44 2.99
N PRO A 344 33.67 -75.98 4.10
CA PRO A 344 33.72 -75.44 5.48
C PRO A 344 34.24 -76.40 6.60
N ALA A 345 34.35 -75.94 7.87
CA ALA A 345 34.38 -76.74 9.12
C ALA A 345 34.33 -75.76 10.34
N ARG A 346 33.39 -75.77 11.31
CA ARG A 346 32.99 -76.71 12.39
C ARG A 346 33.21 -76.09 13.80
N SER A 347 32.08 -75.78 14.46
CA SER A 347 31.71 -76.02 15.88
C SER A 347 32.59 -75.60 17.07
N SER A 348 32.03 -74.81 18.00
CA SER A 348 31.57 -75.29 19.33
C SER A 348 30.90 -74.19 20.17
N ILE A 349 29.83 -74.57 20.86
CA ILE A 349 29.02 -73.75 21.79
C ILE A 349 29.38 -74.14 23.22
N VAL A 350 29.62 -73.16 24.11
CA VAL A 350 29.42 -73.26 25.57
C VAL A 350 28.92 -71.89 26.08
N PRO A 351 27.91 -71.80 26.98
CA PRO A 351 27.19 -70.57 27.27
C PRO A 351 27.61 -69.89 28.57
N LEU A 352 27.63 -68.55 28.61
CA LEU A 352 27.50 -67.77 29.85
C LEU A 352 26.73 -66.45 29.59
N THR A 353 25.59 -66.35 30.26
CA THR A 353 24.84 -65.14 30.67
C THR A 353 25.80 -64.15 31.38
N VAL A 354 25.73 -62.81 31.23
CA VAL A 354 24.78 -61.85 31.83
C VAL A 354 25.15 -60.42 31.35
N THR A 355 24.13 -59.64 30.93
CA THR A 355 23.99 -58.16 30.82
C THR A 355 25.10 -57.26 30.27
N SER A 356 24.78 -56.48 29.24
CA SER A 356 24.58 -55.02 29.35
C SER A 356 24.20 -54.40 27.99
N SER A 357 23.24 -53.50 28.02
CA SER A 357 22.61 -52.86 26.86
C SER A 357 23.59 -51.94 26.10
N SER A 358 24.06 -52.37 24.92
CA SER A 358 24.69 -51.48 23.94
C SER A 358 23.62 -50.87 23.04
N ARG A 359 23.17 -49.67 23.39
CA ARG A 359 22.30 -48.82 22.58
C ARG A 359 23.10 -48.34 21.37
N THR A 360 22.74 -48.81 20.17
CA THR A 360 23.29 -48.30 18.90
C THR A 360 22.97 -46.80 18.77
N PRO A 361 23.93 -45.92 18.44
CA PRO A 361 23.62 -44.52 18.19
C PRO A 361 22.77 -44.39 16.93
N ARG A 362 21.62 -43.73 17.05
CA ARG A 362 20.81 -43.26 15.92
C ARG A 362 21.68 -42.33 15.05
N PRO A 363 21.66 -42.39 13.72
CA PRO A 363 22.38 -41.42 12.88
C PRO A 363 21.89 -40.02 13.25
N GLN A 364 22.80 -39.19 13.76
CA GLN A 364 22.49 -37.80 14.09
C GLN A 364 22.22 -37.05 12.78
N ARG A 365 21.06 -36.40 12.71
CA ARG A 365 20.76 -35.41 11.67
C ARG A 365 21.91 -34.38 11.70
N PRO A 366 22.56 -34.04 10.56
CA PRO A 366 23.62 -33.04 10.58
C PRO A 366 23.09 -31.76 11.21
N LEU A 367 23.81 -31.24 12.21
CA LEU A 367 23.43 -30.02 12.91
C LEU A 367 23.18 -28.91 11.89
N PRO A 368 22.10 -28.11 12.03
CA PRO A 368 21.83 -27.02 11.11
C PRO A 368 23.01 -26.04 11.12
N LEU A 369 23.64 -25.83 9.95
CA LEU A 369 24.82 -24.95 9.77
C LEU A 369 24.61 -23.62 10.48
N SER A 370 25.51 -23.17 11.36
CA SER A 370 25.43 -21.87 12.03
C SER A 370 25.48 -20.70 11.02
N THR A 371 25.07 -19.50 11.43
CA THR A 371 25.14 -18.31 10.55
C THR A 371 26.57 -18.03 10.10
N SER A 372 27.54 -18.17 11.01
CA SER A 372 28.97 -18.10 10.69
C SER A 372 29.43 -19.17 9.68
N ALA A 373 28.90 -20.39 9.76
CA ALA A 373 29.20 -21.44 8.80
C ALA A 373 28.61 -21.14 7.42
N LEU A 374 27.39 -20.61 7.36
CA LEU A 374 26.77 -20.17 6.10
C LEU A 374 27.56 -19.02 5.45
N VAL A 375 27.97 -18.04 6.26
CA VAL A 375 28.85 -16.94 5.82
C VAL A 375 30.17 -17.47 5.26
N ALA A 376 30.82 -18.40 5.95
CA ALA A 376 32.06 -19.03 5.50
C ALA A 376 31.87 -19.79 4.16
N HIS A 377 30.73 -20.47 3.99
CA HIS A 377 30.40 -21.17 2.75
C HIS A 377 30.28 -20.21 1.56
N CYS A 378 29.53 -19.11 1.73
CA CYS A 378 29.40 -18.06 0.72
C CYS A 378 30.76 -17.40 0.41
N THR A 379 31.55 -17.09 1.44
CA THR A 379 32.86 -16.43 1.29
C THR A 379 33.84 -17.31 0.52
N THR A 380 33.84 -18.61 0.80
CA THR A 380 34.67 -19.60 0.09
C THR A 380 34.29 -19.65 -1.40
N PHE A 381 32.99 -19.68 -1.69
CA PHE A 381 32.51 -19.69 -3.08
C PHE A 381 32.89 -18.41 -3.83
N LEU A 382 32.67 -17.23 -3.25
CA LEU A 382 33.04 -15.95 -3.87
C LEU A 382 34.56 -15.86 -4.12
N SER A 383 35.37 -16.36 -3.18
CA SER A 383 36.83 -16.43 -3.35
C SER A 383 37.22 -17.32 -4.53
N GLN A 384 36.60 -18.51 -4.64
CA GLN A 384 36.82 -19.42 -5.78
C GLN A 384 36.38 -18.79 -7.09
N LEU A 385 35.27 -18.04 -7.08
CA LEU A 385 34.77 -17.33 -8.24
C LEU A 385 35.75 -16.24 -8.69
N HIS A 386 36.37 -15.51 -7.75
CA HIS A 386 37.41 -14.53 -8.05
C HIS A 386 38.72 -15.16 -8.56
N THR A 387 39.11 -16.35 -8.08
CA THR A 387 40.36 -16.99 -8.51
C THR A 387 40.25 -17.73 -9.84
N ASN A 388 39.07 -18.30 -10.14
CA ASN A 388 38.89 -19.22 -11.26
C ASN A 388 38.21 -18.58 -12.48
N THR A 389 37.73 -17.34 -12.36
CA THR A 389 37.09 -16.62 -13.47
C THR A 389 38.10 -15.71 -14.18
N THR A 390 37.95 -15.55 -15.49
CA THR A 390 38.78 -14.62 -16.27
C THR A 390 38.82 -13.22 -15.63
N PRO A 391 40.01 -12.57 -15.53
CA PRO A 391 40.19 -11.32 -14.79
C PRO A 391 39.21 -10.19 -15.15
N TRP A 392 38.78 -10.11 -16.42
CA TRP A 392 37.84 -9.08 -16.88
C TRP A 392 36.41 -9.27 -16.33
N VAL A 393 35.97 -10.50 -16.06
CA VAL A 393 34.65 -10.79 -15.47
C VAL A 393 34.67 -10.41 -13.98
N VAL A 394 35.76 -10.75 -13.29
CA VAL A 394 35.98 -10.35 -11.89
C VAL A 394 36.06 -8.83 -11.77
N GLN A 395 36.77 -8.17 -12.69
CA GLN A 395 36.85 -6.72 -12.76
C GLN A 395 35.48 -6.08 -13.04
N ARG A 396 34.64 -6.71 -13.90
CA ARG A 396 33.28 -6.23 -14.17
C ARG A 396 32.35 -6.41 -12.97
N LEU A 397 32.39 -7.54 -12.27
CA LEU A 397 31.62 -7.78 -11.05
C LEU A 397 31.99 -6.77 -9.95
N SER A 398 33.30 -6.57 -9.72
CA SER A 398 33.81 -5.59 -8.76
C SER A 398 33.46 -4.16 -9.13
N TYR A 399 33.50 -3.81 -10.42
CA TYR A 399 33.11 -2.49 -10.91
C TYR A 399 31.60 -2.24 -10.78
N THR A 400 30.78 -3.28 -10.97
CA THR A 400 29.30 -3.16 -10.97
C THR A 400 28.73 -3.13 -9.55
N HIS A 401 29.28 -3.90 -8.61
CA HIS A 401 28.70 -4.08 -7.28
C HIS A 401 29.54 -3.48 -6.14
N GLY A 402 30.72 -2.95 -6.45
CA GLY A 402 31.67 -2.47 -5.44
C GLY A 402 32.35 -3.62 -4.67
N PRO A 403 33.19 -3.28 -3.67
CA PRO A 403 33.83 -4.28 -2.82
C PRO A 403 32.81 -5.00 -1.92
N PRO A 404 33.02 -6.28 -1.61
CA PRO A 404 32.13 -7.01 -0.72
C PRO A 404 32.11 -6.37 0.69
N PRO A 405 30.93 -6.25 1.33
CA PRO A 405 30.83 -5.90 2.74
C PRO A 405 31.60 -6.89 3.62
N ASN A 406 32.06 -6.45 4.79
CA ASN A 406 32.75 -7.34 5.72
C ASN A 406 31.75 -8.35 6.30
N PRO A 407 31.92 -9.66 6.02
CA PRO A 407 30.94 -10.69 6.37
C PRO A 407 30.79 -10.92 7.87
N THR A 408 31.79 -10.56 8.68
CA THR A 408 31.79 -10.77 10.13
C THR A 408 31.14 -9.60 10.87
N SER A 409 31.35 -8.37 10.40
CA SER A 409 30.76 -7.18 11.03
C SER A 409 29.39 -6.81 10.45
N ASP A 410 29.08 -7.26 9.22
CA ASP A 410 27.84 -6.92 8.52
C ASP A 410 27.33 -8.10 7.67
N PRO A 411 26.87 -9.18 8.32
CA PRO A 411 26.35 -10.36 7.61
C PRO A 411 25.04 -10.04 6.85
N GLY A 412 24.30 -9.00 7.27
CA GLY A 412 23.07 -8.54 6.65
C GLY A 412 23.30 -8.03 5.22
N ASN A 413 24.17 -7.04 5.05
CA ASN A 413 24.50 -6.52 3.72
C ASN A 413 25.32 -7.53 2.91
N PHE A 414 26.18 -8.31 3.56
CA PHE A 414 26.92 -9.39 2.90
C PHE A 414 25.97 -10.40 2.22
N SER A 415 24.87 -10.78 2.86
CA SER A 415 23.91 -11.74 2.27
C SER A 415 23.24 -11.20 1.00
N PHE A 416 22.95 -9.89 0.92
CA PHE A 416 22.45 -9.26 -0.30
C PHE A 416 23.52 -9.14 -1.39
N TYR A 417 24.75 -8.82 -1.02
CA TYR A 417 25.89 -8.79 -1.93
C TYR A 417 26.06 -10.16 -2.61
N VAL A 418 26.02 -11.25 -1.84
CA VAL A 418 26.08 -12.62 -2.38
C VAL A 418 24.94 -12.84 -3.37
N GLY A 419 23.70 -12.52 -2.98
CA GLY A 419 22.52 -12.64 -3.86
C GLY A 419 22.68 -11.91 -5.19
N MET A 420 23.30 -10.72 -5.19
CA MET A 420 23.53 -9.95 -6.43
C MET A 420 24.57 -10.55 -7.34
N VAL A 421 25.70 -11.00 -6.79
CA VAL A 421 26.82 -11.55 -7.55
C VAL A 421 26.47 -12.87 -8.22
N LEU A 422 25.58 -13.66 -7.61
CA LEU A 422 25.19 -14.95 -8.17
C LEU A 422 24.41 -14.78 -9.48
N PRO A 423 24.67 -15.60 -10.52
CA PRO A 423 23.94 -15.56 -11.80
C PRO A 423 22.58 -16.27 -11.68
N ILE A 424 21.73 -15.75 -10.81
CA ILE A 424 20.37 -16.21 -10.56
C ILE A 424 19.39 -15.23 -11.23
N ASP A 425 18.26 -15.76 -11.65
CA ASP A 425 17.16 -14.97 -12.21
C ASP A 425 16.72 -13.87 -11.22
N GLU A 426 16.44 -12.66 -11.74
CA GLU A 426 16.14 -11.50 -10.87
C GLU A 426 14.87 -11.70 -10.04
N TRP A 427 13.89 -12.48 -10.52
CA TRP A 427 12.66 -12.78 -9.77
C TRP A 427 12.94 -13.71 -8.59
N GLU A 428 13.84 -14.67 -8.76
CA GLU A 428 14.32 -15.51 -7.66
C GLU A 428 15.12 -14.69 -6.64
N LYS A 429 15.98 -13.76 -7.10
CA LYS A 429 16.69 -12.82 -6.21
C LYS A 429 15.73 -11.92 -5.43
N ALA A 430 14.66 -11.43 -6.05
CA ALA A 430 13.68 -10.54 -5.42
C ALA A 430 13.02 -11.17 -4.18
N LYS A 431 12.97 -12.51 -4.10
CA LYS A 431 12.50 -13.23 -2.90
C LYS A 431 13.36 -12.95 -1.64
N LEU A 432 14.54 -12.38 -1.76
CA LEU A 432 15.34 -11.93 -0.61
C LEU A 432 14.78 -10.66 0.05
N LEU A 433 14.04 -9.81 -0.69
CA LEU A 433 13.49 -8.55 -0.17
C LEU A 433 12.51 -8.71 1.01
N PRO A 434 11.59 -9.69 1.05
CA PRO A 434 10.74 -9.90 2.22
C PRO A 434 11.44 -10.57 3.41
N VAL A 435 12.60 -11.22 3.20
CA VAL A 435 13.20 -12.08 4.24
C VAL A 435 13.88 -11.25 5.32
N ARG A 436 13.40 -11.35 6.57
CA ARG A 436 13.90 -10.57 7.70
C ARG A 436 15.07 -11.21 8.45
N SER A 437 15.22 -12.54 8.38
CA SER A 437 16.36 -13.26 8.98
C SER A 437 17.56 -13.25 8.04
N VAL A 438 18.72 -12.84 8.57
CA VAL A 438 20.00 -12.89 7.85
C VAL A 438 20.38 -14.34 7.55
N ARG A 439 20.23 -15.22 8.53
CA ARG A 439 20.44 -16.66 8.40
C ARG A 439 19.60 -17.28 7.29
N MET A 440 18.32 -16.93 7.19
CA MET A 440 17.45 -17.45 6.13
C MET A 440 17.92 -16.97 4.74
N ARG A 441 18.26 -15.69 4.59
CA ARG A 441 18.83 -15.17 3.33
C ARG A 441 20.11 -15.90 2.93
N LEU A 442 20.99 -16.17 3.89
CA LEU A 442 22.22 -16.93 3.64
C LEU A 442 21.94 -18.39 3.26
N LYS A 443 20.96 -19.06 3.87
CA LYS A 443 20.53 -20.41 3.47
C LYS A 443 20.07 -20.45 2.02
N MET A 444 19.27 -19.46 1.59
CA MET A 444 18.85 -19.33 0.19
C MET A 444 20.05 -19.17 -0.75
N CYS A 445 21.01 -18.31 -0.38
CA CYS A 445 22.23 -18.12 -1.16
C CYS A 445 23.06 -19.41 -1.26
N VAL A 446 23.23 -20.15 -0.16
CA VAL A 446 23.95 -21.43 -0.16
C VAL A 446 23.22 -22.46 -1.03
N TRP A 447 21.90 -22.52 -0.97
CA TRP A 447 21.11 -23.40 -1.83
C TRP A 447 21.33 -23.09 -3.31
N TRP A 448 21.33 -21.81 -3.71
CA TRP A 448 21.67 -21.40 -5.06
C TRP A 448 23.11 -21.77 -5.44
N ILE A 449 24.08 -21.55 -4.56
CA ILE A 449 25.49 -21.92 -4.78
C ILE A 449 25.63 -23.42 -5.03
N GLU A 450 25.00 -24.25 -4.21
CA GLU A 450 25.05 -25.71 -4.38
C GLU A 450 24.33 -26.16 -5.67
N GLY A 451 23.24 -25.49 -6.05
CA GLY A 451 22.60 -25.68 -7.35
C GLY A 451 23.55 -25.36 -8.51
N LEU A 452 24.26 -24.23 -8.44
CA LEU A 452 25.24 -23.83 -9.46
C LEU A 452 26.42 -24.80 -9.55
N ARG A 453 26.93 -25.30 -8.42
CA ARG A 453 28.02 -26.29 -8.37
C ARG A 453 27.65 -27.61 -9.03
N ARG A 454 26.37 -28.00 -8.98
CA ARG A 454 25.86 -29.23 -9.61
C ARG A 454 25.66 -29.09 -11.13
N ASN A 455 25.66 -27.88 -11.67
CA ASN A 455 25.49 -27.64 -13.10
C ASN A 455 26.83 -27.80 -13.85
N TRP A 456 26.80 -28.61 -14.92
CA TRP A 456 27.96 -29.12 -15.67
C TRP A 456 28.89 -28.05 -16.27
N TRP A 457 28.43 -26.82 -16.50
CA TRP A 457 29.26 -25.72 -17.01
C TRP A 457 30.14 -25.05 -15.94
N PHE A 458 29.90 -25.29 -14.65
CA PHE A 458 30.69 -24.71 -13.56
C PHE A 458 31.93 -25.55 -13.23
N GLU A 459 31.84 -26.89 -13.34
CA GLU A 459 32.94 -27.81 -12.98
C GLU A 459 34.16 -27.77 -13.90
N ARG A 460 34.05 -27.26 -15.14
CA ARG A 460 35.14 -27.28 -16.13
C ARG A 460 35.74 -25.92 -16.49
N GLY A 461 35.26 -24.84 -15.84
CA GLY A 461 35.62 -23.49 -16.24
C GLY A 461 35.01 -23.12 -17.60
N CYS A 462 34.67 -21.85 -17.77
CA CYS A 462 34.18 -21.34 -19.04
C CYS A 462 35.36 -21.29 -20.03
N VAL A 463 35.53 -22.32 -20.86
CA VAL A 463 36.40 -22.23 -22.05
C VAL A 463 35.59 -21.52 -23.13
N VAL A 464 35.75 -20.20 -23.23
CA VAL A 464 35.29 -19.45 -24.40
C VAL A 464 36.23 -19.86 -25.55
N LEU A 465 35.70 -20.61 -26.52
CA LEU A 465 36.38 -20.91 -27.78
C LEU A 465 36.44 -19.68 -28.69
#